data_AF-A0A8T0GXY6-F1
#
_entry.id   AF-A0A8T0GXY6-F1
#
_cell.length_a   1.000
_cell.length_b   1.000
_cell.length_c   1.000
_cell.angle_alpha   90.00
_cell.angle_beta   90.00
_cell.angle_gamma   90.00
#
_symmetry.space_group_name_H-M   'P 1'
#
loop_
_entity.id
_entity.type
_entity.pdbx_description
1 polymer ?
#
loop_
_entity_poly.entity_id
_entity_poly.type
_entity_poly.pdbx_seq_one_letter_code
_entity_poly.pdbx_strand_id
1 'polypeptide(L)'
;MMEEALGWAGDGLPPGALVMIKDCVAAKGGFFLTFFLKRLLVPSNVASGRSKVVFVGMAEPFSHYGRIAKKQGCNLIQARDNGQFVFLDMMAAGNHLTSERRREQAVSPLQRLYQIVNESVKRMQTGNENDRVVIMVDDASLLEVSAGGRSDQVLAFLQYCRAINSGHNRCSVVVLVHGDTDITYGAAGLDNGGYVEHGEQRVASLAHELDHIADVVISVDPLSTGLANDVHGQVTVVHWSDVLSNRESRKGIQTLQFKLMENNTTFFHPGGRF
;
A
#
# COMPACT_ATOMS: atom_id res chain seq x y z
N MET A 1 16.64 5.75 -8.99
CA MET A 1 15.63 6.79 -9.29
C MET A 1 14.39 6.64 -8.42
N MET A 2 13.58 5.59 -8.53
CA MET A 2 12.40 5.46 -7.64
C MET A 2 12.78 5.36 -6.16
N GLU A 3 13.80 4.57 -5.80
CA GLU A 3 14.25 4.49 -4.40
C GLU A 3 14.72 5.84 -3.84
N GLU A 4 15.40 6.63 -4.68
CA GLU A 4 15.81 8.00 -4.35
C GLU A 4 14.58 8.91 -4.20
N ALA A 5 13.59 8.78 -5.09
CA ALA A 5 12.34 9.51 -5.00
C ALA A 5 11.56 9.16 -3.72
N LEU A 6 11.63 7.92 -3.25
CA LEU A 6 11.04 7.44 -1.99
C LEU A 6 11.85 7.81 -0.74
N GLY A 7 13.02 8.45 -0.88
CA GLY A 7 13.90 8.71 0.26
C GLY A 7 14.40 7.44 0.95
N TRP A 8 14.41 6.31 0.24
CA TRP A 8 14.88 5.02 0.74
C TRP A 8 16.41 4.97 0.75
N ALA A 9 17.02 5.53 1.80
CA ALA A 9 18.44 5.31 2.09
C ALA A 9 18.60 4.04 2.94
N GLY A 10 19.18 2.97 2.39
CA GLY A 10 19.55 1.75 3.13
C GLY A 10 18.46 0.67 3.25
N ASP A 11 18.12 0.31 4.50
CA ASP A 11 17.62 -1.01 4.95
C ASP A 11 16.10 -1.24 4.80
N GLY A 12 15.37 -0.29 4.19
CA GLY A 12 13.93 -0.40 3.93
C GLY A 12 13.17 0.89 4.24
N LEU A 13 11.86 0.75 4.50
CA LEU A 13 11.02 1.86 4.95
C LEU A 13 11.44 2.33 6.33
N PRO A 14 11.47 3.65 6.59
CA PRO A 14 11.65 4.15 7.94
C PRO A 14 10.58 3.62 8.89
N PRO A 15 10.94 3.36 10.16
CA PRO A 15 10.03 2.79 11.13
C PRO A 15 8.77 3.61 11.30
N GLY A 16 7.61 2.96 11.23
CA GLY A 16 6.33 3.63 11.43
C GLY A 16 5.91 4.53 10.27
N ALA A 17 6.53 4.42 9.09
CA ALA A 17 6.08 5.13 7.89
C ALA A 17 4.74 4.57 7.38
N LEU A 18 3.85 5.45 6.93
CA LEU A 18 2.65 5.11 6.16
C LEU A 18 2.83 5.58 4.71
N VAL A 19 2.92 4.64 3.78
CA VAL A 19 3.03 4.90 2.34
C VAL A 19 1.71 4.55 1.67
N MET A 20 1.11 5.52 1.02
CA MET A 20 -0.09 5.37 0.21
C MET A 20 0.30 5.26 -1.26
N ILE A 21 -0.18 4.22 -1.94
CA ILE A 21 -0.16 4.10 -3.40
C ILE A 21 -1.57 4.47 -3.86
N LYS A 22 -1.68 5.54 -4.63
CA LYS A 22 -2.93 6.01 -5.21
C LYS A 22 -2.88 5.77 -6.70
N ASP A 23 -3.80 5.00 -7.25
CA ASP A 23 -3.87 4.75 -8.68
C ASP A 23 -5.27 5.01 -9.23
N CYS A 24 -5.47 4.73 -10.52
CA CYS A 24 -6.78 4.80 -11.16
C CYS A 24 -6.93 3.68 -12.19
N VAL A 25 -8.14 3.48 -12.70
CA VAL A 25 -8.46 2.51 -13.74
C VAL A 25 -7.59 2.71 -14.98
N ALA A 26 -7.31 3.97 -15.35
CA ALA A 26 -6.50 4.30 -16.52
C ALA A 26 -5.00 4.00 -16.33
N ALA A 27 -4.51 3.93 -15.09
CA ALA A 27 -3.12 3.64 -14.77
C ALA A 27 -3.01 2.89 -13.44
N LYS A 28 -2.93 1.56 -13.49
CA LYS A 28 -2.86 0.70 -12.31
C LYS A 28 -1.52 0.81 -11.59
N GLY A 29 -1.56 0.98 -10.27
CA GLY A 29 -0.42 1.10 -9.36
C GLY A 29 -0.03 -0.21 -8.67
N GLY A 30 -0.77 -1.31 -8.89
CA GLY A 30 -0.51 -2.61 -8.26
C GLY A 30 0.91 -3.16 -8.47
N PHE A 31 1.61 -2.74 -9.52
CA PHE A 31 3.02 -3.11 -9.73
C PHE A 31 3.93 -2.62 -8.60
N PHE A 32 3.58 -1.52 -7.92
CA PHE A 32 4.32 -1.04 -6.76
C PHE A 32 4.34 -2.06 -5.64
N LEU A 33 3.25 -2.80 -5.41
CA LEU A 33 3.22 -3.86 -4.39
C LEU A 33 4.33 -4.90 -4.66
N THR A 34 4.50 -5.33 -5.91
CA THR A 34 5.58 -6.26 -6.27
C THR A 34 6.97 -5.62 -6.22
N PHE A 35 7.07 -4.32 -6.54
CA PHE A 35 8.30 -3.55 -6.36
C PHE A 35 8.73 -3.49 -4.88
N PHE A 36 7.80 -3.18 -3.96
CA PHE A 36 8.04 -3.18 -2.52
C PHE A 36 8.43 -4.58 -2.03
N LEU A 37 7.71 -5.63 -2.44
CA LEU A 37 8.05 -7.01 -2.08
C LEU A 37 9.46 -7.39 -2.48
N LYS A 38 9.84 -7.13 -3.75
CA LYS A 38 11.19 -7.40 -4.24
C LYS A 38 12.23 -6.68 -3.40
N ARG A 39 12.03 -5.39 -3.13
CA ARG A 39 13.02 -4.59 -2.41
C ARG A 39 13.15 -4.96 -0.93
N LEU A 40 12.06 -5.37 -0.31
CA LEU A 40 12.02 -5.74 1.12
C LEU A 40 12.50 -7.19 1.36
N LEU A 41 12.23 -8.11 0.44
CA LEU A 41 12.49 -9.55 0.68
C LEU A 41 13.78 -10.04 0.03
N VAL A 42 14.30 -9.36 -1.00
CA VAL A 42 15.59 -9.72 -1.60
C VAL A 42 16.71 -9.09 -0.75
N PRO A 43 17.66 -9.89 -0.24
CA PRO A 43 18.75 -9.39 0.60
C PRO A 43 19.55 -8.29 -0.08
N SER A 44 19.82 -7.21 0.64
CA SER A 44 20.83 -6.22 0.27
C SER A 44 22.10 -6.46 1.09
N ASN A 45 23.27 -6.39 0.46
CA ASN A 45 24.58 -6.55 1.13
C ASN A 45 24.89 -5.46 2.16
N VAL A 46 24.02 -4.45 2.28
CA VAL A 46 24.22 -3.25 3.10
C VAL A 46 23.42 -3.32 4.42
N ALA A 47 22.46 -4.24 4.55
CA ALA A 47 21.48 -4.18 5.63
C ALA A 47 21.92 -4.84 6.93
N SER A 48 21.75 -4.13 8.05
CA SER A 48 22.05 -4.60 9.41
C SER A 48 20.89 -5.38 10.05
N GLY A 49 19.74 -5.45 9.37
CA GLY A 49 18.54 -6.17 9.79
C GLY A 49 17.79 -6.79 8.61
N ARG A 50 16.83 -7.66 8.92
CA ARG A 50 15.96 -8.29 7.90
C ARG A 50 14.63 -7.57 7.82
N SER A 51 14.23 -7.24 6.60
CA SER A 51 12.85 -6.84 6.32
C SER A 51 11.95 -8.08 6.23
N LYS A 52 10.77 -7.96 6.82
CA LYS A 52 9.70 -8.97 6.84
C LYS A 52 8.40 -8.30 6.41
N VAL A 53 7.52 -9.06 5.78
CA VAL A 53 6.30 -8.52 5.20
C VAL A 53 5.08 -9.35 5.62
N VAL A 54 4.09 -8.68 6.18
CA VAL A 54 2.73 -9.20 6.35
C VAL A 54 1.88 -8.58 5.26
N PHE A 55 1.46 -9.37 4.28
CA PHE A 55 0.68 -8.91 3.14
C PHE A 55 -0.78 -9.31 3.31
N VAL A 56 -1.68 -8.34 3.39
CA VAL A 56 -3.13 -8.51 3.40
C VAL A 56 -3.63 -8.44 1.96
N GLY A 57 -4.02 -9.58 1.41
CA GLY A 57 -4.58 -9.69 0.05
C GLY A 57 -6.09 -9.62 0.07
N MET A 58 -6.63 -8.48 -0.31
CA MET A 58 -8.06 -8.18 -0.42
C MET A 58 -8.57 -8.34 -1.85
N ALA A 59 -7.73 -8.10 -2.87
CA ALA A 59 -8.14 -8.00 -4.27
C ALA A 59 -7.59 -9.12 -5.16
N GLU A 60 -6.40 -9.64 -4.87
CA GLU A 60 -5.79 -10.72 -5.66
C GLU A 60 -5.27 -11.88 -4.77
N PRO A 61 -5.36 -13.13 -5.24
CA PRO A 61 -4.87 -14.27 -4.48
C PRO A 61 -3.33 -14.33 -4.47
N PHE A 62 -2.74 -15.07 -3.52
CA PHE A 62 -1.29 -15.26 -3.41
C PHE A 62 -0.64 -15.68 -4.75
N SER A 63 -1.32 -16.50 -5.55
CA SER A 63 -0.81 -16.96 -6.83
C SER A 63 -0.55 -15.83 -7.84
N HIS A 64 -1.29 -14.73 -7.77
CA HIS A 64 -1.09 -13.55 -8.60
C HIS A 64 0.27 -12.92 -8.28
N TYR A 65 0.46 -12.48 -7.04
CA TYR A 65 1.69 -11.85 -6.58
C TYR A 65 2.90 -12.78 -6.69
N GLY A 66 2.73 -14.06 -6.38
CA GLY A 66 3.80 -15.06 -6.50
C GLY A 66 4.32 -15.21 -7.93
N ARG A 67 3.44 -15.17 -8.94
CA ARG A 67 3.86 -15.24 -10.36
C ARG A 67 4.66 -14.00 -10.78
N ILE A 68 4.15 -12.80 -10.45
CA ILE A 68 4.80 -11.54 -10.85
C ILE A 68 6.13 -11.34 -10.11
N ALA A 69 6.13 -11.52 -8.78
CA ALA A 69 7.34 -11.42 -7.97
C ALA A 69 8.42 -12.39 -8.45
N LYS A 70 8.05 -13.64 -8.79
CA LYS A 70 9.00 -14.64 -9.30
C LYS A 70 9.63 -14.20 -10.62
N LYS A 71 8.86 -13.64 -11.56
CA LYS A 71 9.40 -13.06 -12.82
C LYS A 71 10.38 -11.91 -12.55
N GLN A 72 10.14 -11.15 -11.48
CA GLN A 72 11.02 -10.06 -11.06
C GLN A 72 12.22 -10.52 -10.21
N GLY A 73 12.41 -11.83 -10.01
CA GLY A 73 13.52 -12.41 -9.24
C GLY A 73 13.28 -12.51 -7.74
N CYS A 74 12.04 -12.38 -7.27
CA CYS A 74 11.67 -12.51 -5.85
C CYS A 74 10.80 -13.76 -5.62
N ASN A 75 11.31 -14.73 -4.87
CA ASN A 75 10.61 -15.98 -4.58
C ASN A 75 9.81 -15.87 -3.26
N LEU A 76 8.51 -15.59 -3.35
CA LEU A 76 7.65 -15.42 -2.16
C LEU A 76 7.45 -16.72 -1.36
N ILE A 77 7.55 -17.90 -2.00
CA ILE A 77 7.48 -19.19 -1.29
C ILE A 77 8.71 -19.34 -0.40
N GLN A 78 9.90 -19.09 -0.96
CA GLN A 78 11.14 -19.13 -0.19
C GLN A 78 11.17 -18.08 0.92
N ALA A 79 10.68 -16.85 0.65
CA ALA A 79 10.58 -15.82 1.68
C ALA A 79 9.65 -16.23 2.83
N ARG A 80 8.56 -16.95 2.53
CA ARG A 80 7.65 -17.50 3.55
C ARG A 80 8.32 -18.60 4.35
N ASP A 81 8.98 -19.53 3.68
CA ASP A 81 9.65 -20.67 4.32
C ASP A 81 10.82 -20.19 5.21
N ASN A 82 11.44 -19.05 4.87
CA ASN A 82 12.44 -18.36 5.70
C ASN A 82 11.83 -17.52 6.84
N GLY A 83 10.50 -17.50 7.01
CA GLY A 83 9.82 -16.70 8.02
C GLY A 83 9.82 -15.18 7.77
N GLN A 84 10.13 -14.73 6.55
CA GLN A 84 10.15 -13.31 6.18
C GLN A 84 8.85 -12.82 5.56
N PHE A 85 7.97 -13.73 5.12
CA PHE A 85 6.75 -13.38 4.41
C PHE A 85 5.52 -14.14 4.94
N VAL A 86 4.43 -13.43 5.19
CA VAL A 86 3.11 -14.00 5.50
C VAL A 86 2.09 -13.34 4.57
N PHE A 87 1.29 -14.16 3.90
CA PHE A 87 0.15 -13.70 3.10
C PHE A 87 -1.14 -14.04 3.83
N LEU A 88 -1.97 -13.04 4.07
CA LEU A 88 -3.30 -13.15 4.65
C LEU A 88 -4.29 -13.04 3.51
N ASP A 89 -4.83 -14.18 3.08
CA ASP A 89 -5.82 -14.25 2.00
C ASP A 89 -7.21 -13.89 2.53
N MET A 90 -7.63 -12.65 2.30
CA MET A 90 -8.93 -12.12 2.70
C MET A 90 -10.00 -12.31 1.61
N MET A 91 -9.66 -12.90 0.47
CA MET A 91 -10.61 -13.30 -0.57
C MET A 91 -11.14 -14.70 -0.36
N ALA A 92 -10.37 -15.58 0.30
CA ALA A 92 -10.74 -16.98 0.50
C ALA A 92 -12.12 -17.12 1.17
N ALA A 93 -12.96 -18.03 0.68
CA ALA A 93 -14.26 -18.27 1.28
C ALA A 93 -14.12 -18.70 2.76
N GLY A 94 -14.90 -18.08 3.65
CA GLY A 94 -14.82 -18.36 5.08
C GLY A 94 -13.53 -17.84 5.73
N ASN A 95 -12.84 -16.88 5.11
CA ASN A 95 -11.73 -16.17 5.71
C ASN A 95 -12.14 -15.47 7.02
N HIS A 96 -11.16 -14.89 7.68
CA HIS A 96 -11.38 -14.28 8.99
C HIS A 96 -12.41 -13.14 9.01
N LEU A 97 -12.57 -12.41 7.90
CA LEU A 97 -13.56 -11.34 7.73
C LEU A 97 -14.96 -11.89 7.38
N THR A 98 -15.05 -12.97 6.60
CA THR A 98 -16.32 -13.48 6.02
C THR A 98 -16.91 -14.70 6.73
N SER A 99 -16.18 -15.33 7.67
CA SER A 99 -16.63 -16.52 8.39
C SER A 99 -17.86 -16.26 9.28
N GLU A 100 -19.01 -16.84 8.91
CA GLU A 100 -20.28 -16.79 9.65
C GLU A 100 -20.14 -17.32 11.09
N ARG A 101 -19.37 -18.40 11.28
CA ARG A 101 -19.07 -18.98 12.61
C ARG A 101 -18.41 -18.00 13.58
N ARG A 102 -17.87 -16.90 13.08
CA ARG A 102 -17.21 -15.86 13.88
C ARG A 102 -18.03 -14.56 13.93
N ARG A 103 -19.13 -14.41 13.18
CA ARG A 103 -20.01 -13.21 13.25
C ARG A 103 -20.77 -13.10 14.57
N GLU A 104 -20.85 -14.18 15.34
CA GLU A 104 -21.44 -14.19 16.70
C GLU A 104 -20.58 -13.44 17.74
N GLN A 105 -19.33 -13.12 17.42
CA GLN A 105 -18.48 -12.28 18.26
C GLN A 105 -18.77 -10.80 17.97
N ALA A 106 -19.04 -10.00 19.00
CA ALA A 106 -19.32 -8.54 18.92
C ALA A 106 -18.11 -7.67 18.47
N VAL A 107 -17.14 -8.26 17.77
CA VAL A 107 -15.87 -7.65 17.36
C VAL A 107 -15.97 -7.23 15.90
N SER A 108 -15.60 -5.99 15.58
CA SER A 108 -15.66 -5.50 14.19
C SER A 108 -14.71 -6.29 13.27
N PRO A 109 -15.03 -6.42 11.96
CA PRO A 109 -14.17 -7.14 11.02
C PRO A 109 -12.71 -6.65 11.00
N LEU A 110 -12.51 -5.33 11.04
CA LEU A 110 -11.17 -4.74 11.07
C LEU A 110 -10.43 -4.96 12.39
N GLN A 111 -11.15 -5.00 13.52
CA GLN A 111 -10.52 -5.35 14.81
C GLN A 111 -10.01 -6.79 14.78
N ARG A 112 -10.74 -7.72 14.16
CA ARG A 112 -10.28 -9.09 13.97
C ARG A 112 -9.08 -9.18 13.02
N LEU A 113 -9.11 -8.44 11.91
CA LEU A 113 -7.97 -8.37 11.00
C LEU A 113 -6.73 -7.86 11.73
N TYR A 114 -6.88 -6.80 12.54
CA TYR A 114 -5.79 -6.27 13.36
C TYR A 114 -5.22 -7.32 14.30
N GLN A 115 -6.06 -8.13 14.96
CA GLN A 115 -5.59 -9.21 15.83
C GLN A 115 -4.72 -10.22 15.07
N ILE A 116 -5.14 -10.62 13.87
CA ILE A 116 -4.39 -11.57 13.03
C ILE A 116 -3.08 -10.98 12.53
N VAL A 117 -3.09 -9.70 12.12
CA VAL A 117 -1.88 -8.98 11.72
C VAL A 117 -0.92 -8.90 12.91
N ASN A 118 -1.40 -8.48 14.09
CA ASN A 118 -0.62 -8.39 15.32
C ASN A 118 0.00 -9.75 15.70
N GLU A 119 -0.78 -10.83 15.67
CA GLU A 119 -0.27 -12.19 15.90
C GLU A 119 0.79 -12.61 14.88
N SER A 120 0.63 -12.24 13.61
CA SER A 120 1.60 -12.53 12.56
C SER A 120 2.89 -11.74 12.75
N VAL A 121 2.80 -10.46 13.09
CA VAL A 121 3.94 -9.61 13.43
C VAL A 121 4.70 -10.18 14.63
N LYS A 122 4.00 -10.58 15.70
CA LYS A 122 4.63 -11.19 16.90
C LYS A 122 5.35 -12.50 16.58
N ARG A 123 4.75 -13.38 15.77
CA ARG A 123 5.39 -14.63 15.33
C ARG A 123 6.63 -14.42 14.47
N MET A 124 6.70 -13.29 13.77
CA MET A 124 7.86 -12.91 12.97
C MET A 124 9.01 -12.32 13.80
N GLN A 125 8.83 -12.00 15.07
CA GLN A 125 9.90 -11.43 15.90
C GLN A 125 11.00 -12.47 16.16
N THR A 126 12.25 -12.09 15.88
CA THR A 126 13.45 -12.96 15.96
C THR A 126 14.40 -12.54 17.09
N GLY A 127 14.05 -11.50 17.86
CA GLY A 127 14.92 -10.91 18.88
C GLY A 127 16.00 -9.95 18.33
N ASN A 128 16.17 -9.85 17.00
CA ASN A 128 17.01 -8.82 16.40
C ASN A 128 16.27 -7.47 16.38
N GLU A 129 16.82 -6.48 17.09
CA GLU A 129 16.24 -5.13 17.17
C GLU A 129 16.28 -4.38 15.83
N ASN A 130 17.11 -4.82 14.87
CA ASN A 130 17.16 -4.19 13.56
C ASN A 130 16.13 -4.75 12.56
N ASP A 131 15.46 -5.85 12.89
CA ASP A 131 14.47 -6.45 11.98
C ASP A 131 13.23 -5.55 11.86
N ARG A 132 12.78 -5.34 10.62
CA ARG A 132 11.66 -4.45 10.31
C ARG A 132 10.49 -5.24 9.75
N VAL A 133 9.28 -4.88 10.16
CA VAL A 133 8.05 -5.48 9.61
C VAL A 133 7.27 -4.42 8.86
N VAL A 134 6.98 -4.72 7.59
CA VAL A 134 6.12 -3.91 6.73
C VAL A 134 4.79 -4.63 6.55
N ILE A 135 3.70 -3.93 6.83
CA ILE A 135 2.34 -4.42 6.61
C ILE A 135 1.87 -3.85 5.28
N MET A 136 1.51 -4.72 4.34
CA MET A 136 1.06 -4.32 3.01
C MET A 136 -0.43 -4.64 2.85
N VAL A 137 -1.19 -3.71 2.29
CA VAL A 137 -2.60 -3.88 1.93
C VAL A 137 -2.74 -3.56 0.44
N ASP A 138 -3.24 -4.49 -0.35
CA ASP A 138 -3.36 -4.36 -1.81
C ASP A 138 -4.56 -3.54 -2.29
N ASP A 139 -5.61 -3.41 -1.47
CA ASP A 139 -6.79 -2.61 -1.78
C ASP A 139 -7.51 -2.18 -0.49
N ALA A 140 -7.37 -0.89 -0.14
CA ALA A 140 -8.00 -0.30 1.03
C ALA A 140 -9.50 -0.01 0.84
N SER A 141 -9.96 0.17 -0.41
CA SER A 141 -11.38 0.38 -0.70
C SER A 141 -12.19 -0.85 -0.26
N LEU A 142 -11.62 -2.06 -0.37
CA LEU A 142 -12.24 -3.29 0.15
C LEU A 142 -12.25 -3.38 1.69
N LEU A 143 -11.29 -2.73 2.38
CA LEU A 143 -11.33 -2.60 3.83
C LEU A 143 -12.47 -1.68 4.28
N GLU A 144 -12.72 -0.59 3.54
CA GLU A 144 -13.84 0.32 3.79
C GLU A 144 -15.19 -0.37 3.60
N VAL A 145 -15.33 -1.18 2.54
CA VAL A 145 -16.50 -2.06 2.37
C VAL A 145 -16.66 -2.99 3.57
N SER A 146 -15.57 -3.61 4.03
CA SER A 146 -15.57 -4.47 5.22
C SER A 146 -15.90 -3.73 6.52
N ALA A 147 -15.67 -2.42 6.57
CA ALA A 147 -16.02 -1.54 7.67
C ALA A 147 -17.46 -0.97 7.57
N GLY A 148 -18.22 -1.34 6.54
CA GLY A 148 -19.56 -0.80 6.29
C GLY A 148 -19.54 0.65 5.80
N GLY A 149 -18.55 1.02 4.97
CA GLY A 149 -18.41 2.37 4.42
C GLY A 149 -17.78 3.37 5.39
N ARG A 150 -17.14 2.90 6.46
CA ARG A 150 -16.60 3.73 7.53
C ARG A 150 -15.08 3.93 7.38
N SER A 151 -14.72 5.00 6.68
CA SER A 151 -13.32 5.39 6.45
C SER A 151 -12.56 5.59 7.78
N ASP A 152 -13.20 6.15 8.81
CA ASP A 152 -12.64 6.34 10.15
C ASP A 152 -12.11 5.04 10.78
N GLN A 153 -12.80 3.92 10.54
CA GLN A 153 -12.39 2.61 11.05
C GLN A 153 -11.21 2.04 10.27
N VAL A 154 -11.11 2.31 8.97
CA VAL A 154 -9.95 1.92 8.14
C VAL A 154 -8.71 2.69 8.55
N LEU A 155 -8.83 4.01 8.74
CA LEU A 155 -7.72 4.85 9.22
C LEU A 155 -7.23 4.38 10.58
N ALA A 156 -8.16 4.12 11.53
CA ALA A 156 -7.81 3.59 12.84
C ALA A 156 -7.08 2.24 12.74
N PHE A 157 -7.57 1.32 11.89
CA PHE A 157 -6.90 0.03 11.63
C PHE A 157 -5.45 0.21 11.15
N LEU A 158 -5.21 1.08 10.16
CA LEU A 158 -3.87 1.33 9.62
C LEU A 158 -2.95 1.97 10.67
N GLN A 159 -3.48 2.90 11.47
CA GLN A 159 -2.76 3.53 12.58
C GLN A 159 -2.38 2.51 13.67
N TYR A 160 -3.29 1.59 14.03
CA TYR A 160 -2.99 0.52 14.97
C TYR A 160 -1.93 -0.45 14.42
N CYS A 161 -2.03 -0.82 13.14
CA CYS A 161 -1.00 -1.63 12.46
C CYS A 161 0.39 -0.99 12.57
N ARG A 162 0.49 0.33 12.33
CA ARG A 162 1.71 1.13 12.46
C ARG A 162 2.26 1.22 13.90
N ALA A 163 1.43 0.91 14.89
CA ALA A 163 1.72 1.03 16.32
C ALA A 163 1.96 -0.31 17.04
N ILE A 164 1.93 -1.46 16.33
CA ILE A 164 2.08 -2.81 16.95
C ILE A 164 3.37 -2.95 17.79
N ASN A 165 4.45 -2.30 17.37
CA ASN A 165 5.71 -2.22 18.11
C ASN A 165 5.99 -0.76 18.51
N SER A 166 6.96 -0.55 19.41
CA SER A 166 7.37 0.78 19.89
C SER A 166 8.77 1.19 19.42
N GLY A 167 9.09 2.48 19.53
CA GLY A 167 10.40 3.03 19.23
C GLY A 167 10.85 2.77 17.79
N HIS A 168 12.08 2.27 17.63
CA HIS A 168 12.65 1.98 16.32
C HIS A 168 12.03 0.74 15.64
N ASN A 169 11.19 -0.06 16.30
CA ASN A 169 10.68 -1.31 15.74
C ASN A 169 9.24 -1.22 15.23
N ARG A 170 8.67 0.00 15.24
CA ARG A 170 7.32 0.29 14.70
C ARG A 170 7.16 -0.28 13.30
N CYS A 171 6.03 -0.93 13.06
CA CYS A 171 5.70 -1.44 11.74
C CYS A 171 5.47 -0.29 10.77
N SER A 172 6.00 -0.40 9.56
CA SER A 172 5.63 0.49 8.47
C SER A 172 4.46 -0.10 7.70
N VAL A 173 3.65 0.74 7.07
CA VAL A 173 2.45 0.33 6.35
C VAL A 173 2.56 0.82 4.90
N VAL A 174 2.28 -0.06 3.95
CA VAL A 174 2.08 0.28 2.54
C VAL A 174 0.64 -0.09 2.20
N VAL A 175 -0.12 0.87 1.69
CA VAL A 175 -1.54 0.67 1.38
C VAL A 175 -1.83 1.19 -0.02
N LEU A 176 -2.53 0.39 -0.83
CA LEU A 176 -3.02 0.83 -2.14
C LEU A 176 -4.49 1.21 -2.03
N VAL A 177 -4.86 2.30 -2.71
CA VAL A 177 -6.24 2.76 -2.86
C VAL A 177 -6.47 3.27 -4.28
N HIS A 178 -7.65 3.01 -4.81
CA HIS A 178 -8.06 3.44 -6.14
C HIS A 178 -8.71 4.83 -6.06
N GLY A 179 -8.01 5.87 -6.52
CA GLY A 179 -8.42 7.27 -6.39
C GLY A 179 -9.64 7.67 -7.23
N ASP A 180 -10.08 6.81 -8.16
CA ASP A 180 -11.29 6.98 -8.97
C ASP A 180 -12.46 6.12 -8.50
N THR A 181 -12.28 5.36 -7.40
CA THR A 181 -13.35 4.58 -6.76
C THR A 181 -14.05 5.34 -5.64
N ASP A 182 -13.94 6.67 -5.61
CA ASP A 182 -14.66 7.54 -4.69
C ASP A 182 -16.17 7.41 -4.93
N ILE A 183 -16.76 6.36 -4.37
CA ILE A 183 -18.19 6.14 -4.29
C ILE A 183 -18.68 7.04 -3.14
N THR A 184 -18.73 8.35 -3.39
CA THR A 184 -19.79 9.14 -2.77
C THR A 184 -21.09 8.58 -3.33
N TYR A 185 -21.75 7.70 -2.56
CA TYR A 185 -23.16 7.41 -2.74
C TYR A 185 -23.91 8.74 -2.70
N GLY A 186 -24.13 9.38 -3.86
CA GLY A 186 -24.82 10.68 -3.92
C GLY A 186 -24.66 11.54 -5.18
N ALA A 187 -23.74 11.29 -6.13
CA ALA A 187 -23.57 12.25 -7.24
C ALA A 187 -23.31 11.68 -8.65
N ALA A 188 -23.39 10.37 -8.85
CA ALA A 188 -23.24 9.77 -10.18
C ALA A 188 -24.39 8.77 -10.41
N GLY A 189 -25.60 9.29 -10.64
CA GLY A 189 -26.76 8.44 -10.91
C GLY A 189 -28.14 9.12 -10.86
N LEU A 190 -28.23 10.45 -10.82
CA LEU A 190 -29.49 11.17 -11.05
C LEU A 190 -29.30 12.18 -12.17
N ASP A 191 -29.25 11.66 -13.38
CA ASP A 191 -29.52 12.36 -14.64
C ASP A 191 -31.03 12.63 -14.82
N ASN A 192 -31.73 13.01 -13.74
CA ASN A 192 -33.12 13.44 -13.78
C ASN A 192 -33.30 14.70 -12.93
N GLY A 193 -32.95 15.85 -13.52
CA GLY A 193 -33.63 17.14 -13.31
C GLY A 193 -33.92 17.62 -11.88
N GLY A 194 -33.17 17.19 -10.87
CA GLY A 194 -33.34 17.60 -9.48
C GLY A 194 -32.41 18.75 -9.14
N TYR A 195 -32.97 19.88 -8.73
CA TYR A 195 -32.22 21.01 -8.15
C TYR A 195 -31.35 20.51 -7.00
N VAL A 196 -30.03 20.67 -7.12
CA VAL A 196 -29.09 20.41 -6.01
C VAL A 196 -29.20 21.58 -5.05
N GLU A 197 -29.82 21.36 -3.89
CA GLU A 197 -29.77 22.30 -2.79
C GLU A 197 -28.33 22.41 -2.27
N HIS A 198 -27.84 23.64 -2.15
CA HIS A 198 -26.55 23.98 -1.56
C HIS A 198 -26.49 23.46 -0.11
N GLY A 199 -25.68 22.42 0.15
CA GLY A 199 -25.41 22.02 1.53
C GLY A 199 -24.86 20.62 1.79
N GLU A 200 -24.73 19.75 0.79
CA GLU A 200 -24.19 18.40 1.05
C GLU A 200 -22.66 18.45 1.24
N GLN A 201 -22.27 18.38 2.50
CA GLN A 201 -20.91 18.11 2.96
C GLN A 201 -20.39 16.88 2.22
N ARG A 202 -19.49 17.09 1.24
CA ARG A 202 -18.75 15.99 0.62
C ARG A 202 -18.10 15.19 1.74
N VAL A 203 -18.62 14.00 2.03
CA VAL A 203 -17.95 13.05 2.90
C VAL A 203 -16.58 12.83 2.26
N ALA A 204 -15.52 13.16 3.00
CA ALA A 204 -14.16 12.96 2.52
C ALA A 204 -14.01 11.48 2.17
N SER A 205 -13.58 11.19 0.94
CA SER A 205 -13.32 9.82 0.55
C SER A 205 -12.14 9.24 1.32
N LEU A 206 -12.09 7.92 1.46
CA LEU A 206 -10.96 7.23 2.09
C LEU A 206 -9.61 7.68 1.52
N ALA A 207 -9.52 7.84 0.18
CA ALA A 207 -8.31 8.30 -0.47
C ALA A 207 -7.92 9.72 -0.03
N HIS A 208 -8.89 10.61 0.13
CA HIS A 208 -8.64 11.97 0.63
C HIS A 208 -8.17 11.97 2.08
N GLU A 209 -8.78 11.16 2.94
CA GLU A 209 -8.37 11.08 4.35
C GLU A 209 -6.99 10.43 4.52
N LEU A 210 -6.67 9.42 3.70
CA LEU A 210 -5.35 8.80 3.65
C LEU A 210 -4.27 9.77 3.19
N ASP A 211 -4.55 10.64 2.20
CA ASP A 211 -3.61 11.67 1.74
C ASP A 211 -3.13 12.56 2.91
N HIS A 212 -3.98 12.84 3.91
CA HIS A 212 -3.63 13.66 5.07
C HIS A 212 -2.79 12.95 6.13
N ILE A 213 -2.88 11.63 6.24
CA ILE A 213 -2.18 10.86 7.28
C ILE A 213 -0.95 10.10 6.76
N ALA A 214 -0.83 9.96 5.44
CA ALA A 214 0.30 9.29 4.80
C ALA A 214 1.57 10.13 4.93
N ASP A 215 2.68 9.47 5.25
CA ASP A 215 3.99 10.10 5.23
C ASP A 215 4.47 10.28 3.78
N VAL A 216 4.10 9.34 2.89
CA VAL A 216 4.35 9.39 1.44
C VAL A 216 3.11 9.02 0.67
N VAL A 217 2.83 9.81 -0.37
CA VAL A 217 1.85 9.48 -1.39
C VAL A 217 2.56 9.22 -2.72
N ILE A 218 2.29 8.06 -3.31
CA ILE A 218 2.73 7.64 -4.64
C ILE A 218 1.49 7.65 -5.53
N SER A 219 1.30 8.71 -6.31
CA SER A 219 0.20 8.80 -7.29
C SER A 219 0.64 8.20 -8.62
N VAL A 220 -0.16 7.30 -9.18
CA VAL A 220 0.06 6.64 -10.47
C VAL A 220 -1.02 7.09 -11.43
N ASP A 221 -0.60 7.84 -12.45
CA ASP A 221 -1.50 8.50 -13.39
C ASP A 221 -1.16 8.13 -14.84
N PRO A 222 -2.15 8.13 -15.75
CA PRO A 222 -1.88 8.05 -17.17
C PRO A 222 -1.12 9.30 -17.65
N LEU A 223 -0.49 9.21 -18.82
CA LEU A 223 0.10 10.40 -19.45
C LEU A 223 -1.00 11.34 -19.95
N SER A 224 -0.83 12.64 -19.70
CA SER A 224 -1.75 13.69 -20.17
C SER A 224 -1.80 13.83 -21.70
N THR A 225 -0.77 13.37 -22.41
CA THR A 225 -0.64 13.47 -23.88
C THR A 225 -1.16 12.26 -24.65
N GLY A 226 -1.79 11.29 -23.98
CA GLY A 226 -2.29 10.04 -24.60
C GLY A 226 -1.28 8.89 -24.60
N LEU A 227 -1.61 7.79 -25.30
CA LEU A 227 -0.79 6.57 -25.33
C LEU A 227 0.56 6.81 -26.01
N ALA A 228 1.64 6.44 -25.32
CA ALA A 228 2.98 6.31 -25.89
C ALA A 228 3.38 4.83 -25.91
N ASN A 229 3.98 4.35 -27.00
CA ASN A 229 4.38 2.93 -27.12
C ASN A 229 5.40 2.50 -26.05
N ASP A 230 6.16 3.45 -25.52
CA ASP A 230 7.27 3.18 -24.62
C ASP A 230 7.06 3.68 -23.18
N VAL A 231 5.92 4.30 -22.87
CA VAL A 231 5.64 4.86 -21.54
C VAL A 231 4.24 4.45 -21.10
N HIS A 232 4.17 3.76 -19.96
CA HIS A 232 2.91 3.21 -19.44
C HIS A 232 2.15 4.20 -18.55
N GLY A 233 2.83 5.25 -18.08
CA GLY A 233 2.24 6.30 -17.28
C GLY A 233 3.29 7.14 -16.57
N GLN A 234 2.83 7.90 -15.59
CA GLN A 234 3.68 8.68 -14.69
C GLN A 234 3.41 8.34 -13.24
N VAL A 235 4.41 8.63 -12.40
CA VAL A 235 4.37 8.49 -10.96
C VAL A 235 4.76 9.80 -10.34
N THR A 236 3.94 10.29 -9.42
CA THR A 236 4.24 11.45 -8.59
C THR A 236 4.44 10.99 -7.14
N VAL A 237 5.60 11.28 -6.57
CA VAL A 237 5.93 10.98 -5.16
C VAL A 237 5.90 12.28 -4.38
N VAL A 238 5.09 12.32 -3.33
CA VAL A 238 4.97 13.45 -2.40
C VAL A 238 5.34 12.99 -0.99
N HIS A 239 6.25 13.72 -0.35
CA HIS A 239 6.62 13.52 1.06
C HIS A 239 5.94 14.59 1.91
N TRP A 240 5.02 14.18 2.79
CA TRP A 240 4.27 15.07 3.67
C TRP A 240 4.90 15.23 5.06
N SER A 241 5.74 14.28 5.45
CA SER A 241 6.31 14.16 6.78
C SER A 241 7.84 14.18 6.75
N ASP A 242 8.44 14.90 7.69
CA ASP A 242 9.90 14.95 7.82
C ASP A 242 10.50 13.61 8.31
N VAL A 243 9.65 12.64 8.70
CA VAL A 243 10.03 11.28 9.16
C VAL A 243 10.90 10.54 8.14
N LEU A 244 10.74 10.84 6.84
CA LEU A 244 11.53 10.23 5.77
C LEU A 244 12.63 11.14 5.23
N SER A 245 12.53 12.45 5.46
CA SER A 245 13.52 13.41 4.99
C SER A 245 14.65 13.56 6.02
N ASN A 246 15.53 12.58 6.09
CA ASN A 246 16.79 12.72 6.85
C ASN A 246 17.82 13.64 6.13
N ARG A 247 17.34 14.59 5.34
CA ARG A 247 18.13 15.61 4.69
C ARG A 247 17.31 16.89 4.64
N GLU A 248 17.95 18.02 4.88
CA GLU A 248 17.48 19.37 4.54
C GLU A 248 17.18 19.57 3.03
N SER A 249 17.11 18.49 2.24
CA SER A 249 16.77 18.50 0.82
C SER A 249 15.50 17.69 0.58
N ARG A 250 14.41 18.45 0.37
CA ARG A 250 13.18 18.15 -0.38
C ARG A 250 12.01 17.54 0.40
N LYS A 251 11.33 18.39 1.18
CA LYS A 251 9.88 18.55 0.93
C LYS A 251 9.73 18.82 -0.56
N GLY A 252 9.27 17.85 -1.32
CA GLY A 252 9.36 17.93 -2.77
C GLY A 252 8.49 16.91 -3.46
N ILE A 253 7.71 17.40 -4.40
CA ILE A 253 6.99 16.61 -5.38
C ILE A 253 8.02 16.13 -6.41
N GLN A 254 8.15 14.82 -6.59
CA GLN A 254 9.00 14.23 -7.61
C GLN A 254 8.15 13.48 -8.63
N THR A 255 8.22 13.88 -9.89
CA THR A 255 7.49 13.23 -10.98
C THR A 255 8.45 12.43 -11.86
N LEU A 256 8.13 11.16 -12.06
CA LEU A 256 8.83 10.21 -12.91
C LEU A 256 7.84 9.63 -13.92
N GLN A 257 8.36 9.15 -15.03
CA GLN A 257 7.63 8.29 -15.96
C GLN A 257 8.06 6.84 -15.74
N PHE A 258 7.17 5.90 -16.04
CA PHE A 258 7.47 4.49 -15.88
C PHE A 258 7.17 3.68 -17.13
N LYS A 259 7.96 2.63 -17.33
CA LYS A 259 7.72 1.58 -18.32
C LYS A 259 7.70 0.24 -17.61
N LEU A 260 6.60 -0.49 -17.80
CA LEU A 260 6.50 -1.88 -17.36
C LEU A 260 7.15 -2.75 -18.43
N MET A 261 8.08 -3.60 -17.98
CA MET A 261 8.72 -4.61 -18.79
C MET A 261 8.29 -5.99 -18.26
N GLU A 262 8.68 -7.05 -18.96
CA GLU A 262 8.30 -8.42 -18.55
C GLU A 262 8.84 -8.79 -17.15
N ASN A 263 10.06 -8.34 -16.83
CA ASN A 263 10.79 -8.77 -15.62
C ASN A 263 11.15 -7.62 -14.67
N ASN A 264 10.88 -6.36 -15.03
CA ASN A 264 11.16 -5.21 -14.19
C ASN A 264 10.26 -4.00 -14.52
N THR A 265 10.33 -2.98 -13.65
CA THR A 265 9.78 -1.66 -13.91
C THR A 265 10.95 -0.69 -14.01
N THR A 266 10.99 0.11 -15.07
CA THR A 266 11.97 1.20 -15.20
C THR A 266 11.31 2.54 -14.93
N PHE A 267 12.06 3.44 -14.30
CA PHE A 267 11.64 4.79 -13.97
C PHE A 267 12.64 5.79 -14.53
N PHE A 268 12.14 6.87 -15.12
CA PHE A 268 12.95 7.91 -15.78
C PHE A 268 12.30 9.28 -15.63
N HIS A 269 13.08 10.35 -15.75
CA HIS A 269 12.52 11.70 -15.73
C HIS A 269 11.72 12.00 -17.01
N PRO A 270 10.64 12.80 -16.95
CA PRO A 270 9.95 13.27 -18.14
C PRO A 270 10.91 13.92 -19.13
N GLY A 271 10.86 13.52 -20.40
CA GLY A 271 11.77 14.02 -21.45
C GLY A 271 13.17 13.39 -21.47
N GLY A 272 13.48 12.46 -20.57
CA GLY A 272 14.71 11.66 -20.62
C GLY A 272 14.66 10.60 -21.75
N ARG A 273 15.81 10.30 -22.37
CA ARG A 273 15.96 9.16 -23.29
C ARG A 273 16.30 7.88 -22.51
N PHE A 274 15.82 6.74 -23.03
CA PHE A 274 16.09 5.38 -22.55
C PHE A 274 17.57 5.00 -22.66
#